data_AF-A0A5R2N936-F1
#
_entry.id   AF-A0A5R2N936-F1
#
_cell.length_a   1.000
_cell.length_b   1.000
_cell.length_c   1.000
_cell.angle_alpha   90.00
_cell.angle_beta   90.00
_cell.angle_gamma   90.00
#
_symmetry.space_group_name_H-M   'P 1'
#
loop_
_entity.id
_entity.type
_entity.pdbx_description
1 polymer ?
#
loop_
_entity_poly.entity_id
_entity_poly.type
_entity_poly.pdbx_seq_one_letter_code
_entity_poly.pdbx_strand_id
1 'polypeptide(L)'
;MTELTLKPGNATLADWRAIYRGAVPKLDDACRPKIKASAEAVARIVAKGEPVYGINTGFGKLASVRIPAEDLETLQRNIVLSHAAAVGEPMPVAVARLMMAL
;
A
#
# COMPACT_ATOMS: atom_id res chain seq x y z
N MET A 1 -15.66 -18.40 9.58
CA MET A 1 -15.59 -17.03 9.01
C MET A 1 -15.91 -17.15 7.54
N THR A 2 -16.68 -16.21 6.97
CA THR A 2 -17.00 -16.24 5.53
C THR A 2 -15.85 -15.62 4.75
N GLU A 3 -15.29 -16.36 3.79
CA GLU A 3 -14.30 -15.82 2.85
C GLU A 3 -14.97 -15.07 1.71
N LEU A 4 -14.31 -14.02 1.22
CA LEU A 4 -14.78 -13.20 0.11
C LEU A 4 -13.63 -12.95 -0.87
N THR A 5 -13.80 -13.36 -2.13
CA THR A 5 -12.79 -13.11 -3.18
C THR A 5 -13.01 -11.72 -3.80
N LEU A 6 -12.06 -10.82 -3.59
CA LEU A 6 -12.04 -9.49 -4.19
C LEU A 6 -11.34 -9.52 -5.55
N LYS A 7 -12.04 -9.01 -6.57
CA LYS A 7 -11.44 -8.63 -7.85
C LYS A 7 -11.02 -7.16 -7.76
N PRO A 8 -9.72 -6.83 -7.73
CA PRO A 8 -9.27 -5.44 -7.60
C PRO A 8 -9.93 -4.52 -8.64
N GLY A 9 -10.39 -3.35 -8.18
CA GLY A 9 -11.12 -2.37 -9.00
C GLY A 9 -12.58 -2.73 -9.33
N ASN A 10 -13.09 -3.86 -8.86
CA ASN A 10 -14.47 -4.32 -9.14
C ASN A 10 -15.25 -4.74 -7.88
N ALA A 11 -14.77 -4.37 -6.69
CA ALA A 11 -15.44 -4.67 -5.44
C ALA A 11 -16.71 -3.82 -5.29
N THR A 12 -17.79 -4.47 -4.88
CA THR A 12 -19.11 -3.87 -4.73
C THR A 12 -19.31 -3.30 -3.31
N LEU A 13 -20.32 -2.44 -3.12
CA LEU A 13 -20.71 -2.01 -1.78
C LEU A 13 -21.17 -3.17 -0.89
N ALA A 14 -21.66 -4.27 -1.48
CA ALA A 14 -22.01 -5.48 -0.73
C ALA A 14 -20.77 -6.19 -0.20
N ASP A 15 -19.69 -6.23 -0.99
CA ASP A 15 -18.39 -6.79 -0.59
C ASP A 15 -17.80 -6.02 0.59
N TRP A 16 -17.80 -4.69 0.49
CA TRP A 16 -17.36 -3.81 1.58
C TRP A 16 -18.19 -3.96 2.84
N ARG A 17 -19.52 -4.08 2.71
CA ARG A 17 -20.40 -4.36 3.85
C ARG A 17 -20.10 -5.72 4.49
N ALA A 18 -19.80 -6.74 3.70
CA ALA A 18 -19.45 -8.05 4.21
C ALA A 18 -18.13 -8.01 5.01
N ILE A 19 -17.10 -7.33 4.50
CA ILE A 19 -15.81 -7.15 5.19
C ILE A 19 -15.97 -6.33 6.48
N TYR A 20 -16.74 -5.24 6.44
CA TYR A 20 -17.07 -4.46 7.63
C TYR A 20 -17.70 -5.34 8.73
N ARG A 21 -18.56 -6.29 8.34
CA ARG A 21 -19.22 -7.27 9.23
C ARG A 21 -18.36 -8.49 9.58
N GLY A 22 -17.13 -8.58 9.08
CA GLY A 22 -16.15 -9.61 9.48
C GLY A 22 -15.87 -10.70 8.44
N ALA A 23 -16.29 -10.54 7.19
CA ALA A 23 -15.79 -11.40 6.11
C ALA A 23 -14.28 -11.21 5.92
N VAL A 24 -13.58 -12.30 5.58
CA VAL A 24 -12.13 -12.30 5.34
C VAL A 24 -11.89 -12.14 3.84
N PRO A 25 -11.31 -11.01 3.38
CA PRO A 25 -11.03 -10.82 1.97
C PRO A 25 -9.83 -11.65 1.51
N LYS A 26 -9.94 -12.24 0.32
CA LYS A 26 -8.84 -12.84 -0.44
C LYS A 26 -8.77 -12.15 -1.81
N LEU A 27 -7.56 -11.89 -2.32
CA LEU A 27 -7.41 -11.41 -3.68
C LEU A 27 -7.68 -12.52 -4.70
N ASP A 28 -8.40 -12.19 -5.77
CA ASP A 28 -8.51 -13.06 -6.94
C ASP A 28 -7.11 -13.32 -7.52
N ASP A 29 -6.75 -14.59 -7.69
CA ASP A 29 -5.41 -14.99 -8.12
C ASP A 29 -5.05 -14.42 -9.52
N ALA A 30 -6.05 -14.03 -10.32
CA ALA A 30 -5.85 -13.36 -11.61
C ALA A 30 -5.12 -12.00 -11.50
N CYS A 31 -5.08 -11.37 -10.32
CA CYS A 31 -4.35 -10.10 -10.15
C CYS A 31 -2.84 -10.29 -9.94
N ARG A 32 -2.38 -11.49 -9.55
CA ARG A 32 -0.98 -11.76 -9.18
C ARG A 32 0.02 -11.43 -10.30
N PRO A 33 -0.21 -11.80 -11.58
CA PRO A 33 0.74 -11.48 -12.64
C PRO A 33 0.93 -9.97 -12.84
N LYS A 34 -0.14 -9.18 -12.72
CA LYS A 34 -0.07 -7.72 -12.84
C LYS A 34 0.72 -7.10 -11.67
N ILE A 35 0.47 -7.56 -10.44
CA ILE A 35 1.23 -7.11 -9.25
C ILE A 35 2.73 -7.40 -9.43
N LYS A 36 3.08 -8.62 -9.86
CA LYS A 36 4.47 -9.02 -10.10
C LYS A 36 5.14 -8.13 -11.15
N ALA A 37 4.47 -7.92 -12.29
CA ALA A 37 5.01 -7.07 -13.37
C ALA A 37 5.25 -5.63 -12.93
N SER A 38 4.36 -5.06 -12.10
CA SER A 38 4.53 -3.73 -11.52
C SER A 38 5.70 -3.66 -10.54
N ALA A 39 5.86 -4.66 -9.66
CA ALA A 39 6.99 -4.74 -8.74
C ALA A 39 8.33 -4.84 -9.49
N GLU A 40 8.40 -5.65 -10.55
CA GLU A 40 9.57 -5.75 -11.43
C GLU A 40 9.86 -4.44 -12.16
N ALA A 41 8.84 -3.66 -12.53
CA ALA A 41 9.02 -2.35 -13.14
C ALA A 41 9.67 -1.36 -12.16
N VAL A 42 9.22 -1.34 -10.90
CA VAL A 42 9.85 -0.54 -9.84
C VAL A 42 11.30 -0.96 -9.61
N ALA A 43 11.58 -2.27 -9.55
CA ALA A 43 12.95 -2.77 -9.41
C ALA A 43 13.87 -2.30 -10.55
N ARG A 44 13.38 -2.32 -11.80
CA ARG A 44 14.12 -1.78 -12.96
C ARG A 44 14.37 -0.27 -12.85
N ILE A 45 13.41 0.50 -12.34
CA ILE A 45 13.58 1.96 -12.13
C ILE A 45 14.67 2.22 -11.09
N VAL A 46 14.63 1.52 -9.96
CA VAL A 46 15.66 1.63 -8.92
C VAL A 46 17.04 1.28 -9.47
N ALA A 47 17.14 0.21 -10.27
CA ALA A 47 18.41 -0.21 -10.89
C ALA A 47 18.97 0.78 -11.91
N LYS A 48 18.12 1.54 -12.62
CA LYS A 48 18.54 2.60 -13.55
C LYS A 48 19.12 3.82 -12.83
N GLY A 49 18.71 4.07 -11.58
CA GLY A 49 19.24 5.16 -10.76
C GLY A 49 18.72 6.56 -11.10
N GLU A 50 17.81 6.68 -12.06
CA GLU A 50 17.11 7.95 -12.35
C GLU A 50 16.21 8.36 -11.17
N PRO A 51 16.17 9.64 -10.76
CA PRO A 51 15.30 10.09 -9.68
C PRO A 51 13.82 9.95 -10.06
N VAL A 52 13.06 9.19 -9.26
CA VAL A 52 11.62 8.99 -9.39
C VAL A 52 10.95 9.20 -8.04
N TYR A 53 9.97 10.11 -8.03
CA TYR A 53 9.27 10.53 -6.82
C TYR A 53 8.66 9.35 -6.06
N GLY A 54 8.98 9.26 -4.76
CA GLY A 54 8.47 8.22 -3.88
C GLY A 54 9.06 6.82 -4.11
N ILE A 55 10.02 6.68 -5.04
CA ILE A 55 10.77 5.44 -5.26
C ILE A 55 12.19 5.59 -4.71
N ASN A 56 12.95 6.57 -5.22
CA ASN A 56 14.34 6.82 -4.79
C ASN A 56 14.63 8.32 -4.57
N THR A 57 13.60 9.08 -4.21
CA THR A 57 13.71 10.47 -3.78
C THR A 57 13.20 10.64 -2.35
N GLY A 58 13.45 11.80 -1.75
CA GLY A 58 12.71 12.24 -0.57
C GLY A 58 11.23 12.51 -0.87
N PHE A 59 10.48 12.88 0.18
CA PHE A 59 9.05 13.19 0.10
C PHE A 59 8.80 14.69 0.32
N GLY A 60 7.68 15.21 -0.22
CA GLY A 60 7.29 16.62 -0.06
C GLY A 60 8.38 17.57 -0.56
N LYS A 61 8.91 18.42 0.33
CA LYS A 61 9.96 19.40 0.00
C LYS A 61 11.25 18.76 -0.55
N LEU A 62 11.49 17.48 -0.26
CA LEU A 62 12.68 16.74 -0.70
C LEU A 62 12.42 15.86 -1.94
N ALA A 63 11.30 16.07 -2.65
CA ALA A 63 10.91 15.30 -3.83
C ALA A 63 11.95 15.29 -4.96
N SER A 64 12.80 16.31 -5.05
CA SER A 64 13.88 16.41 -6.05
C SER A 64 15.22 15.87 -5.57
N VAL A 65 15.34 15.47 -4.31
CA VAL A 65 16.58 14.96 -3.72
C VAL A 65 16.61 13.45 -3.89
N ARG A 66 17.56 12.95 -4.68
CA ARG A 66 17.81 11.51 -4.82
C ARG A 66 18.36 10.93 -3.51
N ILE A 67 17.87 9.76 -3.15
CA ILE A 67 18.31 8.98 -1.98
C ILE A 67 19.15 7.79 -2.47
N PRO A 68 20.32 7.52 -1.85
CA PRO A 68 21.13 6.34 -2.15
C PRO A 68 20.36 5.03 -1.92
N ALA A 69 20.74 3.97 -2.63
CA ALA A 69 20.01 2.69 -2.60
C ALA A 69 20.05 2.02 -1.22
N GLU A 70 21.18 2.13 -0.54
CA GLU A 70 21.44 1.66 0.82
C GLU A 70 20.55 2.32 1.88
N ASP A 71 20.08 3.53 1.62
CA ASP A 71 19.23 4.29 2.54
C ASP A 71 17.73 4.10 2.25
N LEU A 72 17.36 3.45 1.15
CA LEU A 72 15.95 3.34 0.74
C LEU A 72 15.10 2.56 1.75
N GLU A 73 15.61 1.48 2.33
CA GLU A 73 14.89 0.71 3.35
C GLU A 73 14.62 1.58 4.59
N THR A 74 15.64 2.31 5.06
CA THR A 74 15.54 3.26 6.17
C THR A 74 14.54 4.38 5.84
N LEU A 75 14.56 4.90 4.63
CA LEU A 75 13.60 5.90 4.14
C LEU A 75 12.16 5.38 4.22
N GLN A 76 11.89 4.16 3.73
CA GLN A 76 10.55 3.55 3.79
C GLN A 76 10.07 3.33 5.24
N ARG A 77 10.97 2.99 6.16
CA ARG A 77 10.62 2.91 7.60
C ARG A 77 10.31 4.29 8.17
N ASN A 78 11.15 5.29 7.89
CA ASN A 78 11.03 6.62 8.46
C ASN A 78 9.78 7.35 7.98
N ILE A 79 9.33 7.13 6.74
CA ILE A 79 8.11 7.77 6.25
C ILE A 79 6.88 7.29 7.03
N VAL A 80 6.78 6.00 7.34
CA VAL A 80 5.70 5.46 8.18
C VAL A 80 5.73 6.07 9.58
N LEU A 81 6.90 6.11 10.22
CA LEU A 81 7.04 6.62 11.58
C LEU A 81 6.74 8.12 11.70
N SER A 82 7.22 8.92 10.73
CA SER A 82 7.00 10.38 10.74
C SER A 82 5.56 10.78 10.43
N HIS A 83 4.80 9.95 9.73
CA HIS A 83 3.40 10.22 9.35
C HIS A 83 2.38 9.56 10.28
N ALA A 84 2.81 8.64 11.16
CA ALA A 84 1.98 8.07 12.22
C ALA A 84 1.78 9.08 13.38
N ALA A 85 1.19 10.24 13.06
CA ALA A 85 1.01 11.39 13.94
C ALA A 85 -0.47 11.66 14.30
N ALA A 86 -1.35 10.68 14.05
CA ALA A 86 -2.76 10.81 14.40
C ALA A 86 -2.96 10.88 15.93
N VAL A 87 -4.00 11.61 16.35
CA VAL A 87 -4.37 11.79 17.76
C VAL A 87 -5.86 11.50 17.96
N GLY A 88 -6.28 11.28 19.21
CA GLY A 88 -7.67 11.00 19.56
C GLY A 88 -7.96 9.51 19.79
N GLU A 89 -9.23 9.16 19.76
CA GLU A 89 -9.70 7.80 20.05
C GLU A 89 -9.31 6.79 18.97
N PRO A 90 -9.02 5.52 19.34
CA PRO A 90 -8.79 4.46 18.37
C PRO A 90 -9.97 4.26 17.42
N MET A 91 -9.65 3.99 16.15
CA MET A 91 -10.63 3.65 15.14
C MET A 91 -11.37 2.34 15.53
N PRO A 92 -12.71 2.27 15.39
CA PRO A 92 -13.44 1.02 15.57
C PRO A 92 -12.89 -0.09 14.67
N VAL A 93 -12.74 -1.30 15.22
CA VAL A 93 -12.12 -2.44 14.52
C VAL A 93 -12.78 -2.74 13.18
N ALA A 94 -14.10 -2.60 13.07
CA ALA A 94 -14.82 -2.84 11.81
C ALA A 94 -14.44 -1.83 10.72
N VAL A 95 -14.21 -0.56 11.09
CA VAL A 95 -13.78 0.50 10.18
C VAL A 95 -12.31 0.29 9.80
N ALA A 96 -11.44 -0.01 10.76
CA ALA A 96 -10.03 -0.32 10.49
C ALA A 96 -9.88 -1.53 9.54
N ARG A 97 -10.67 -2.59 9.74
CA ARG A 97 -10.70 -3.76 8.84
C ARG A 97 -11.13 -3.39 7.43
N LEU A 98 -12.16 -2.55 7.29
CA LEU A 98 -12.60 -2.08 5.99
C LEU A 98 -11.51 -1.23 5.32
N MET A 99 -10.89 -0.31 6.06
CA MET A 99 -9.79 0.54 5.57
C MET A 99 -8.60 -0.27 5.05
N MET A 100 -8.25 -1.39 5.70
CA MET A 100 -7.20 -2.30 5.22
C MET A 100 -7.55 -3.04 3.92
N ALA A 101 -8.84 -3.19 3.60
CA ALA A 101 -9.31 -3.96 2.45
C ALA A 101 -9.60 -3.12 1.20
N LEU A 102 -9.73 -1.79 1.36
CA LEU A 102 -9.90 -0.81 0.27
C LEU A 102 -8.61 -0.69 -0.56
#